data_AF-A0AAP0NI61-F1
#
_entry.id   AF-A0AAP0NI61-F1
#
_cell.length_a   1.000
_cell.length_b   1.000
_cell.length_c   1.000
_cell.angle_alpha   90.00
_cell.angle_beta   90.00
_cell.angle_gamma   90.00
#
_symmetry.space_group_name_H-M   'P 1'
#
loop_
_entity.id
_entity.type
_entity.pdbx_description
1 polymer ?
#
loop_
_entity_poly.entity_id
_entity_poly.type
_entity_poly.pdbx_seq_one_letter_code
_entity_poly.pdbx_strand_id
1 'polypeptide(L)'
;MSGFALSPLTNMWDVEPEVWKTLIEARPKVKKWMNTPIPHYDKLSRMFGKDRATSLGATTAKEKVRQWVAKSENDKDDSKGGS
;
A
#
# COMPACT_ATOMS: atom_id res chain seq x y z
N MET A 1 -9.19 18.09 -13.44
CA MET A 1 -8.46 16.84 -13.14
C MET A 1 -9.53 15.79 -12.88
N SER A 2 -9.75 14.87 -13.82
CA SER A 2 -10.79 13.84 -13.70
C SER A 2 -10.10 12.53 -13.34
N GLY A 3 -10.37 12.02 -12.15
CA GLY A 3 -9.75 10.81 -11.61
C GLY A 3 -9.85 10.74 -10.09
N PHE A 4 -9.66 9.54 -9.53
CA PHE A 4 -9.70 9.29 -8.10
C PHE A 4 -8.62 10.10 -7.36
N ALA A 5 -9.04 11.13 -6.62
CA ALA A 5 -8.15 11.93 -5.80
C ALA A 5 -8.56 11.87 -4.32
N LEU A 6 -7.61 12.20 -3.43
CA LEU A 6 -7.94 12.49 -2.04
C LEU A 6 -7.92 14.01 -1.88
N SER A 7 -9.01 14.58 -1.38
CA SER A 7 -9.07 16.00 -1.03
C SER A 7 -8.24 16.25 0.23
N PRO A 8 -7.22 17.13 0.19
CA PRO A 8 -6.41 17.46 1.36
C PRO A 8 -7.20 18.25 2.42
N LEU A 9 -8.28 18.92 2.02
CA LEU A 9 -9.13 19.70 2.92
C LEU A 9 -9.97 18.79 3.82
N THR A 10 -10.59 17.77 3.24
CA THR A 10 -11.48 16.85 3.96
C THR A 10 -10.78 15.55 4.37
N ASN A 11 -9.57 15.31 3.84
CA ASN A 11 -8.87 14.02 3.92
C ASN A 11 -9.73 12.84 3.39
N MET A 12 -10.64 13.10 2.47
CA MET A 12 -11.57 12.10 1.93
C MET A 12 -11.39 11.95 0.43
N TRP A 13 -11.86 10.83 -0.12
CA TRP A 13 -11.88 10.58 -1.54
C TRP A 13 -12.78 11.60 -2.25
N ASP A 14 -12.18 12.39 -3.13
CA ASP A 14 -12.87 13.32 -4.01
C ASP A 14 -13.00 12.66 -5.38
N VAL A 15 -14.19 12.12 -5.61
CA VAL A 15 -14.50 11.23 -6.73
C VAL A 15 -15.94 11.49 -7.15
N GLU A 16 -16.17 11.52 -8.46
CA GLU A 16 -17.50 11.70 -9.03
C GLU A 16 -18.50 10.62 -8.53
N PRO A 17 -19.76 11.00 -8.24
CA PRO A 17 -20.79 10.07 -7.76
C PRO A 17 -21.00 8.88 -8.70
N GLU A 18 -20.88 9.09 -10.01
CA GLU A 18 -21.01 8.08 -11.05
C GLU A 18 -19.93 7.01 -10.93
N VAL A 19 -18.69 7.44 -10.67
CA VAL A 19 -17.55 6.56 -10.45
C VAL A 19 -17.70 5.76 -9.17
N TRP A 20 -18.22 6.38 -8.10
CA TRP A 20 -18.57 5.68 -6.86
C TRP A 20 -19.63 4.60 -7.09
N LYS A 21 -20.67 4.91 -7.87
CA LYS A 21 -21.74 3.96 -8.18
C LYS A 21 -21.20 2.71 -8.88
N THR A 22 -20.41 2.88 -9.95
CA THR A 22 -19.80 1.75 -10.67
C THR A 22 -18.85 0.94 -9.76
N LEU A 23 -18.07 1.61 -8.91
CA LEU A 23 -17.14 0.94 -8.00
C LEU A 23 -17.88 0.14 -6.92
N ILE A 24 -19.00 0.65 -6.40
CA ILE A 24 -19.83 -0.03 -5.39
C ILE A 24 -20.56 -1.22 -6.01
N GLU A 25 -21.07 -1.10 -7.25
CA GLU A 25 -21.69 -2.21 -7.98
C GLU A 25 -20.69 -3.37 -8.16
N ALA A 26 -19.44 -3.07 -8.54
CA ALA A 26 -18.40 -4.07 -8.67
C ALA A 26 -17.90 -4.61 -7.31
N ARG A 27 -17.82 -3.75 -6.28
CA ARG A 27 -17.27 -4.08 -4.95
C ARG A 27 -18.02 -3.36 -3.82
N PRO A 28 -19.15 -3.91 -3.33
CA PRO A 28 -19.98 -3.24 -2.34
C PRO A 28 -19.26 -2.86 -1.03
N LYS A 29 -18.21 -3.60 -0.68
CA LYS A 29 -17.34 -3.34 0.49
C LYS A 29 -16.65 -1.98 0.44
N VAL A 30 -16.58 -1.33 -0.73
CA VAL A 30 -15.92 -0.03 -0.87
C VAL A 30 -16.79 1.14 -0.41
N LYS A 31 -18.11 0.95 -0.26
CA LYS A 31 -19.07 2.00 0.14
C LYS A 31 -18.67 2.71 1.43
N LYS A 32 -18.04 1.99 2.38
CA LYS A 32 -17.55 2.58 3.63
C LYS A 32 -16.52 3.69 3.42
N TRP A 33 -15.72 3.61 2.35
CA TRP A 33 -14.64 4.57 2.07
C TRP A 33 -15.14 5.91 1.55
N MET A 34 -16.41 6.01 1.11
CA MET A 34 -17.02 7.29 0.74
C MET A 34 -17.05 8.27 1.92
N ASN A 35 -17.29 7.74 3.12
CA ASN A 35 -17.48 8.53 4.34
C ASN A 35 -16.32 8.35 5.34
N THR A 36 -15.22 7.72 4.91
CA THR A 36 -14.08 7.48 5.79
C THR A 36 -12.99 8.50 5.50
N PRO A 37 -12.72 9.45 6.41
CA PRO A 37 -11.52 10.29 6.29
C PRO A 37 -10.26 9.44 6.50
N ILE A 38 -9.22 9.73 5.72
CA ILE A 38 -7.88 9.16 5.79
C ILE A 38 -6.95 10.23 6.37
N PRO A 39 -6.91 10.38 7.70
CA PRO A 39 -6.18 11.47 8.33
C PRO A 39 -4.68 11.36 8.05
N HIS A 40 -4.02 12.52 7.98
CA HIS A 40 -2.58 12.65 7.76
C HIS A 40 -2.10 12.03 6.43
N TYR A 41 -2.98 11.88 5.43
CA TYR A 41 -2.57 11.38 4.12
C TYR A 41 -1.47 12.26 3.51
N ASP A 42 -1.54 13.58 3.65
CA ASP A 42 -0.47 14.48 3.18
C ASP A 42 0.88 14.20 3.84
N LYS A 43 0.87 13.84 5.13
CA LYS A 43 2.07 13.46 5.87
C LYS A 43 2.64 12.14 5.35
N LEU A 44 1.77 11.15 5.11
CA LEU A 44 2.15 9.86 4.52
C LEU A 44 2.66 10.03 3.09
N SER A 45 1.98 10.83 2.27
CA SER A 45 2.38 11.18 0.91
C SER A 45 3.73 11.90 0.90
N ARG A 46 4.00 12.80 1.84
CA ARG A 46 5.29 13.49 1.94
C ARG A 46 6.43 12.56 2.38
N MET A 47 6.17 11.63 3.31
CA MET A 47 7.16 10.64 3.74
C MET A 47 7.46 9.64 2.62
N PHE A 48 6.42 8.95 2.12
CA PHE A 48 6.56 7.83 1.19
C PHE A 48 6.56 8.24 -0.29
N GLY A 49 6.14 9.45 -0.62
CA GLY A 49 6.16 9.96 -2.00
C GLY A 49 7.57 10.28 -2.49
N LYS A 50 8.47 10.71 -1.59
CA LYS A 50 9.90 10.89 -1.91
C LYS A 50 10.62 9.55 -2.07
N ASP A 51 10.30 8.56 -1.24
CA ASP A 51 10.87 7.22 -1.38
C ASP A 51 10.50 6.59 -2.74
N ARG A 52 9.31 6.83 -3.28
CA ARG A 52 8.95 6.35 -4.64
C ARG A 52 9.76 6.97 -5.77
N ALA A 53 10.29 8.19 -5.60
CA ALA A 53 11.04 8.88 -6.64
C ALA A 53 12.56 8.62 -6.56
N THR A 54 13.08 8.32 -5.37
CA THR A 54 14.54 8.26 -5.13
C THR A 54 15.04 6.89 -4.70
N SER A 55 14.20 5.88 -4.46
CA SER A 55 14.67 4.73 -3.71
C SER A 55 15.71 3.88 -4.44
N LEU A 56 16.95 4.05 -4.01
CA LEU A 56 17.96 3.00 -3.85
C LEU A 56 17.50 1.91 -2.85
N GLY A 57 16.18 1.67 -2.71
CA GLY A 57 15.56 0.96 -1.59
C GLY A 57 14.06 0.62 -1.74
N ALA A 58 13.47 0.71 -2.94
CA ALA A 58 12.11 0.21 -3.19
C ALA A 58 12.15 -1.31 -3.27
N THR A 59 12.46 -1.96 -2.16
CA THR A 59 12.16 -3.37 -2.01
C THR A 59 10.65 -3.49 -1.99
N THR A 60 10.10 -4.00 -3.08
CA THR A 60 8.67 -4.28 -3.17
C THR A 60 8.28 -5.27 -2.08
N ALA A 61 7.00 -5.30 -1.67
CA ALA A 61 6.53 -6.29 -0.70
C ALA A 61 6.89 -7.74 -1.11
N LYS A 62 6.90 -8.01 -2.42
CA LYS A 62 7.34 -9.28 -3.02
C LYS A 62 8.81 -9.60 -2.75
N GLU A 63 9.65 -8.57 -2.72
CA GLU A 63 11.09 -8.68 -2.50
C GLU A 63 11.42 -8.92 -1.03
N LYS A 64 10.70 -8.27 -0.11
CA LYS A 64 10.77 -8.57 1.33
C LYS A 64 10.35 -10.01 1.64
N VAL A 65 9.33 -10.53 0.96
CA VAL A 65 8.91 -11.94 1.10
C VAL A 65 10.01 -12.89 0.60
N ARG A 66 10.65 -12.60 -0.53
CA ARG A 66 11.77 -13.40 -1.04
C ARG A 66 12.96 -13.42 -0.08
N GLN A 67 13.33 -12.29 0.51
CA GLN A 67 14.40 -12.22 1.50
C GLN A 67 14.10 -13.04 2.76
N TRP A 68 12.86 -12.99 3.25
CA TRP A 68 12.45 -13.79 4.42
C TRP A 68 12.53 -15.30 4.14
N VAL A 69 12.08 -15.74 2.97
CA VAL A 69 12.15 -17.15 2.56
C VAL A 69 13.60 -17.60 2.43
N ALA A 70 14.44 -16.85 1.70
CA ALA A 70 15.86 -17.16 1.53
C ALA A 70 16.62 -17.21 2.86
N LYS A 71 16.29 -16.32 3.81
CA LYS A 71 16.89 -16.35 5.15
C LYS A 71 16.49 -17.62 5.93
N SER A 72 15.23 -18.04 5.82
CA SER A 72 14.71 -19.25 6.47
C SER A 72 15.19 -20.58 5.87
N GLU A 73 15.81 -20.54 4.70
CA GLU A 73 16.44 -21.69 4.04
C GLU A 73 17.89 -21.86 4.49
N ASN A 74 18.64 -20.77 4.66
CA ASN A 74 20.02 -20.82 5.18
C ASN A 74 20.09 -21.25 6.66
N ASP A 75 19.06 -20.95 7.46
CA ASP A 75 19.04 -21.34 8.89
C ASP A 75 18.76 -22.85 9.12
N LYS A 76 18.60 -23.67 8.06
CA LYS A 76 18.35 -25.12 8.18
C LYS A 76 19.58 -26.01 7.90
N ASP A 77 20.73 -25.46 7.55
CA ASP A 77 21.92 -26.26 7.20
C ASP A 77 22.99 -26.36 8.31
N ASP A 78 22.84 -25.68 9.45
CA ASP A 78 23.79 -25.75 10.58
C ASP A 78 23.46 -26.85 11.62
N SER A 79 22.80 -27.93 11.20
CA SER A 79 22.60 -29.12 12.05
C SER A 79 22.77 -30.42 11.28
N LYS A 80 23.93 -30.59 10.65
CA LYS A 80 24.46 -31.93 10.38
C LYS A 80 25.99 -31.93 10.30
N GLY A 81 26.62 -32.22 11.43
CA GLY A 81 28.07 -32.36 11.49
C GLY A 81 28.57 -32.75 12.86
N GLY A 82 27.95 -33.75 13.48
CA GLY A 82 28.60 -34.48 14.57
C GLY A 82 29.66 -35.42 13.99
N SER A 83 30.87 -35.33 14.50
CA SER A 83 31.77 -36.45 14.85
C SER A 83 32.91 -35.89 15.69
#